data_AF-A0A7R9DCY1-F1
#
_entry.id   AF-A0A7R9DCY1-F1
#
_cell.length_a   1.000
_cell.length_b   1.000
_cell.length_c   1.000
_cell.angle_alpha   90.00
_cell.angle_beta   90.00
_cell.angle_gamma   90.00
#
_symmetry.space_group_name_H-M   'P 1'
#
loop_
_entity.id
_entity.type
_entity.pdbx_description
1 polymer ?
#
loop_
_entity_poly.entity_id
_entity_poly.type
_entity_poly.pdbx_seq_one_letter_code
_entity_poly.pdbx_strand_id
1 'polypeptide(L)'
;MLSITSCYDYSTPEEVPDICGFLDAKKKVCDNDPETYPFDDVRHYAYEGDGNSTGSLSSLASGTDENDLNFDDLSNFGPRFRKLADMYGEDPSDEEEEENFHNAASESWC
;
A
#
# COMPACT_ATOMS: atom_id res chain seq x y z
N MET A 1 67.76 25.98 80.58
CA MET A 1 67.20 25.21 79.45
C MET A 1 65.85 24.67 79.85
N LEU A 2 64.75 25.29 79.39
CA LEU A 2 63.44 24.65 79.30
C LEU A 2 62.80 25.20 78.02
N SER A 3 62.70 24.33 77.02
CA SER A 3 62.13 24.64 75.71
C SER A 3 60.62 24.71 75.88
N ILE A 4 60.03 25.90 75.76
CA ILE A 4 58.58 26.04 75.67
C ILE A 4 58.24 25.60 74.23
N THR A 5 57.96 24.31 74.09
CA THR A 5 57.33 23.75 72.89
C THR A 5 56.08 24.57 72.64
N SER A 6 56.11 25.35 71.56
CA SER A 6 54.93 26.03 71.05
C SER A 6 53.82 24.99 70.93
N CYS A 7 52.79 25.11 71.76
CA CYS A 7 51.52 24.45 71.52
C CYS A 7 50.91 25.15 70.31
N TYR A 8 51.46 24.86 69.13
CA TYR A 8 50.69 24.94 67.91
C TYR A 8 49.57 23.93 68.12
N ASP A 9 48.39 24.46 68.41
CA ASP A 9 47.15 23.81 68.03
C ASP A 9 47.27 23.63 66.51
N TYR A 10 47.81 22.48 66.11
CA TYR A 10 47.76 21.99 64.74
C TYR A 10 46.29 21.68 64.51
N SER A 11 45.51 22.75 64.30
CA SER A 11 44.31 22.68 63.49
C SER A 11 44.71 21.90 62.26
N THR A 12 44.22 20.67 62.18
CA THR A 12 44.38 19.81 61.02
C THR A 12 44.07 20.67 59.81
N PRO A 13 44.98 20.75 58.81
CA PRO A 13 44.77 21.63 57.68
C PRO A 13 43.40 21.28 57.12
N GLU A 14 42.49 22.25 57.22
CA GLU A 14 41.12 22.18 56.78
C GLU A 14 41.14 21.45 55.43
N GLU A 15 40.69 20.20 55.46
CA GLU A 15 40.81 19.30 54.32
C GLU A 15 40.02 19.98 53.21
N VAL A 16 40.74 20.54 52.24
CA VAL A 16 40.11 21.31 51.16
C VAL A 16 39.06 20.39 50.55
N PRO A 17 37.76 20.73 50.63
CA PRO A 17 36.72 19.82 50.19
C PRO A 17 36.98 19.42 48.74
N ASP A 18 36.88 18.13 48.43
CA ASP A 18 37.03 17.63 47.06
C ASP A 18 35.80 18.03 46.21
N ILE A 19 35.77 19.31 45.85
CA ILE A 19 34.70 19.91 45.06
C ILE A 19 34.67 19.27 43.66
N CYS A 20 35.83 18.90 43.11
CA CYS A 20 35.93 18.25 41.81
C CYS A 20 35.23 16.88 41.84
N GLY A 21 35.55 16.03 42.81
CA GLY A 21 34.90 14.73 42.99
C GLY A 21 33.41 14.85 43.27
N PHE A 22 32.98 15.85 44.04
CA PHE A 22 31.56 16.12 44.27
C PHE A 22 30.82 16.49 42.99
N LEU A 23 31.39 17.39 42.18
CA LEU A 23 30.80 17.82 40.91
C LEU A 23 30.77 16.68 39.90
N ASP A 24 31.84 15.89 39.80
CA ASP A 24 31.91 14.71 38.92
C ASP A 24 30.89 13.65 39.32
N ALA A 25 30.72 13.40 40.62
CA ALA A 25 29.70 12.49 41.13
C ALA A 25 28.28 12.98 40.82
N LYS A 26 28.01 14.28 41.04
CA LYS A 26 26.71 14.89 40.74
C LYS A 26 26.41 14.89 39.24
N LYS A 27 27.40 15.21 38.41
CA LYS A 27 27.30 15.13 36.96
C LYS A 27 26.95 13.72 36.53
N LYS A 28 27.68 12.71 37.02
CA LYS A 28 27.39 11.31 36.68
C LYS A 28 25.98 10.87 37.06
N VAL A 29 25.47 11.32 38.21
CA VAL A 29 24.08 11.04 38.60
C VAL A 29 23.08 11.69 37.64
N CYS A 30 23.30 12.95 37.27
CA CYS A 30 22.45 13.68 36.33
C CYS A 30 22.47 13.06 34.92
N ASP A 31 23.67 12.73 34.43
CA ASP A 31 23.87 12.15 33.09
C ASP A 31 23.24 10.75 32.94
N ASN A 32 23.04 10.03 34.04
CA ASN A 32 22.44 8.69 34.05
C ASN A 32 21.00 8.67 34.58
N ASP A 33 20.36 9.82 34.74
CA ASP A 33 18.99 9.91 35.21
C ASP A 33 18.02 9.52 34.07
N PRO A 34 17.29 8.38 34.19
CA PRO A 34 16.40 7.91 33.14
C PRO A 34 15.18 8.81 32.91
N GLU A 35 14.82 9.67 33.88
CA GLU A 35 13.69 10.59 33.77
C GLU A 35 14.04 11.87 33.00
N THR A 36 15.31 12.03 32.58
CA THR A 36 15.76 13.20 31.81
C THR A 36 15.62 13.04 30.31
N TYR A 37 15.35 11.82 29.83
CA TYR A 37 15.10 11.60 28.41
C TYR A 37 13.73 12.18 28.02
N PRO A 38 13.59 12.73 26.80
CA PRO A 38 12.27 13.11 26.29
C PRO A 38 11.32 11.92 26.33
N PHE A 39 10.09 12.16 26.81
CA PHE A 39 9.06 11.13 26.80
C PHE A 39 8.60 10.83 25.37
N ASP A 40 8.22 9.57 25.14
CA ASP A 40 7.61 9.14 23.89
C ASP A 40 6.11 9.52 23.87
N ASP A 41 5.66 10.04 22.73
CA ASP A 41 4.24 10.36 22.50
C ASP A 41 3.58 9.30 21.61
N VAL A 42 2.37 8.85 22.00
CA VAL A 42 1.55 7.95 21.17
C VAL A 42 0.86 8.75 20.07
N ARG A 43 1.07 8.34 18.81
CA ARG A 43 0.37 8.90 17.66
C ARG A 43 -0.78 8.00 17.25
N HIS A 44 -2.00 8.55 17.31
CA HIS A 44 -3.20 7.87 16.86
C HIS A 44 -3.47 8.22 15.41
N TYR A 45 -3.56 7.21 14.55
CA TYR A 45 -3.87 7.37 13.14
C TYR A 45 -5.27 6.83 12.87
N ALA A 46 -6.10 7.64 12.20
CA ALA A 46 -7.48 7.30 11.85
C ALA A 46 -7.86 7.86 10.47
N TYR A 47 -6.90 8.05 9.58
CA TYR A 47 -7.18 8.54 8.23
C TYR A 47 -7.72 7.41 7.36
N GLU A 48 -8.95 7.58 6.87
CA GLU A 48 -9.70 6.59 6.08
C GLU A 48 -9.45 6.70 4.56
N GLY A 49 -8.94 7.85 4.09
CA GLY A 49 -8.88 8.17 2.67
C GLY A 49 -10.01 9.12 2.24
N ASP A 50 -9.92 9.65 1.02
CA ASP A 50 -10.88 10.65 0.50
C ASP A 50 -12.18 10.04 -0.03
N GLY A 51 -12.46 8.76 0.25
CA GLY A 51 -13.69 8.08 -0.17
C GLY A 51 -13.92 8.06 -1.69
N ASN A 52 -12.87 8.23 -2.49
CA ASN A 52 -13.03 8.35 -3.94
C ASN A 52 -13.22 6.98 -4.60
N SER A 53 -14.28 6.87 -5.41
CA SER A 53 -14.46 5.78 -6.38
C SER A 53 -13.90 6.25 -7.72
N THR A 54 -12.59 6.51 -7.78
CA THR A 54 -11.99 7.06 -9.00
C THR A 54 -11.82 5.95 -10.04
N GLY A 55 -12.78 5.87 -10.96
CA GLY A 55 -12.81 4.90 -12.06
C GLY A 55 -14.19 4.29 -12.24
N SER A 56 -14.58 4.06 -13.49
CA SER A 56 -15.79 3.29 -13.82
C SER A 56 -15.42 1.82 -13.96
N LEU A 57 -16.26 0.94 -13.42
CA LEU A 57 -16.15 -0.50 -13.67
C LEU A 57 -16.75 -0.82 -15.04
N SER A 58 -16.16 -1.79 -15.74
CA SER A 58 -16.78 -2.36 -16.94
C SER A 58 -18.13 -2.98 -16.60
N SER A 59 -19.08 -2.88 -17.53
CA SER A 59 -20.36 -3.58 -17.39
C SER A 59 -20.14 -5.09 -17.45
N LEU A 60 -20.97 -5.85 -16.74
CA LEU A 60 -20.90 -7.33 -16.75
C LEU A 60 -21.06 -7.93 -18.16
N ALA A 61 -21.80 -7.25 -19.04
CA ALA A 61 -22.00 -7.65 -20.43
C ALA A 61 -20.85 -7.27 -21.37
N SER A 62 -19.78 -6.64 -20.87
CA SER A 62 -18.70 -6.13 -21.73
C SER A 62 -17.84 -7.21 -22.39
N GLY A 63 -18.04 -8.49 -22.05
CA GLY A 63 -17.34 -9.63 -22.64
C GLY A 63 -18.26 -10.64 -23.31
N THR A 64 -19.55 -10.32 -23.49
CA THR A 64 -20.45 -11.12 -24.30
C THR A 64 -20.53 -10.49 -25.68
N ASP A 65 -19.92 -11.12 -26.68
CA ASP A 65 -20.06 -10.71 -28.07
C ASP A 65 -21.39 -11.25 -28.60
N GLU A 66 -22.14 -10.41 -29.32
CA GLU A 66 -23.38 -10.78 -30.01
C GLU A 66 -23.18 -11.79 -31.17
N ASN A 67 -21.93 -12.19 -31.40
CA ASN A 67 -21.50 -13.07 -32.47
C ASN A 67 -21.66 -14.57 -32.14
N ASP A 68 -22.09 -14.92 -30.93
CA ASP A 68 -22.36 -16.31 -30.50
C ASP A 68 -23.85 -16.70 -30.60
N LEU A 69 -24.67 -15.89 -31.29
CA LEU A 69 -26.11 -16.11 -31.41
C LEU A 69 -26.44 -17.11 -32.54
N ASN A 70 -26.38 -18.41 -32.27
CA ASN A 70 -26.89 -19.48 -33.15
C ASN A 70 -28.39 -19.75 -32.85
N PHE A 71 -29.20 -19.83 -33.91
CA PHE A 71 -30.67 -19.94 -33.84
C PHE A 71 -31.24 -21.21 -34.51
N ASP A 72 -30.43 -22.24 -34.76
CA ASP A 72 -30.84 -23.45 -35.49
C ASP A 72 -31.98 -24.21 -34.81
N ASP A 73 -32.00 -24.17 -33.47
CA ASP A 73 -33.00 -24.81 -32.63
C ASP A 73 -34.42 -24.20 -32.75
N LEU A 74 -34.56 -23.00 -33.34
CA LEU A 74 -35.87 -22.36 -33.52
C LEU A 74 -36.82 -23.22 -34.36
N SER A 75 -36.26 -23.97 -35.30
CA SER A 75 -37.02 -24.91 -36.15
C SER A 75 -37.67 -26.05 -35.33
N ASN A 76 -37.05 -26.42 -34.20
CA ASN A 76 -37.48 -27.51 -33.33
C ASN A 76 -38.45 -27.09 -32.22
N PHE A 77 -38.62 -25.79 -31.95
CA PHE A 77 -39.53 -25.28 -30.91
C PHE A 77 -41.02 -25.34 -31.30
N GLY A 78 -41.34 -25.69 -32.54
CA GLY A 78 -42.69 -25.97 -33.02
C GLY A 78 -43.38 -24.77 -33.71
N PRO A 79 -44.64 -24.93 -34.15
CA PRO A 79 -45.27 -24.06 -35.16
C PRO A 79 -45.46 -22.60 -34.73
N ARG A 80 -45.45 -22.32 -33.41
CA ARG A 80 -45.51 -20.94 -32.89
C ARG A 80 -44.24 -20.15 -33.17
N PHE A 81 -43.10 -20.82 -33.32
CA PHE A 81 -41.79 -20.20 -33.55
C PHE A 81 -41.40 -20.17 -35.03
N ARG A 82 -42.25 -20.70 -35.92
CA ARG A 82 -41.97 -20.79 -37.37
C ARG A 82 -41.53 -19.46 -37.98
N LYS A 83 -42.23 -18.36 -37.67
CA LYS A 83 -41.87 -17.04 -38.19
C LYS A 83 -40.47 -16.58 -37.74
N LEU A 84 -40.04 -16.96 -36.54
CA LEU A 84 -38.70 -16.63 -36.06
C LEU A 84 -37.65 -17.53 -36.71
N ALA A 85 -37.94 -18.82 -36.88
CA ALA A 85 -37.08 -19.75 -37.63
C ALA A 85 -36.87 -19.27 -39.07
N ASP A 86 -37.95 -18.81 -39.73
CA ASP A 86 -37.89 -18.26 -41.08
C ASP A 86 -37.09 -16.94 -41.18
N MET A 87 -36.88 -16.21 -40.07
CA MET A 87 -36.16 -14.92 -40.06
C MET A 87 -34.72 -15.03 -39.56
N TYR A 88 -34.38 -16.06 -38.78
CA TYR A 88 -33.10 -16.17 -38.07
C TYR A 88 -32.42 -17.54 -38.21
N GLY A 89 -33.07 -18.54 -38.81
CA GLY A 89 -32.42 -19.81 -39.14
C GLY A 89 -31.52 -19.66 -40.36
N GLU A 90 -30.45 -20.46 -40.43
CA GLU A 90 -29.52 -20.46 -41.56
C GLU A 90 -30.23 -20.86 -42.87
N ASP A 91 -30.10 -20.01 -43.90
CA ASP A 91 -30.49 -20.34 -45.27
C ASP A 91 -29.35 -21.18 -45.87
N PRO A 92 -29.60 -22.34 -46.51
CA PRO A 92 -28.54 -23.20 -47.07
C PRO A 92 -27.80 -22.57 -48.27
N SER A 93 -27.97 -21.27 -48.54
CA SER A 93 -27.38 -20.56 -49.68
C SER A 93 -25.98 -20.00 -49.42
N ASP A 94 -25.53 -19.96 -48.16
CA ASP A 94 -24.34 -19.19 -47.78
C ASP A 94 -23.06 -20.05 -47.64
N GLU A 95 -23.10 -21.32 -48.07
CA GLU A 95 -21.91 -22.21 -48.10
C GLU A 95 -21.09 -22.15 -49.41
N GLU A 96 -21.45 -21.30 -50.39
CA GLU A 96 -20.76 -21.26 -51.70
C GLU A 96 -20.19 -19.88 -52.11
N GLU A 97 -19.55 -19.10 -51.23
CA GLU A 97 -18.77 -17.92 -51.66
C GLU A 97 -17.43 -17.76 -50.92
N GLU A 98 -16.64 -18.82 -50.82
CA GLU A 98 -15.22 -18.77 -50.38
C GLU A 98 -14.21 -18.94 -51.54
N GLU A 99 -14.46 -18.38 -52.74
CA GLU A 99 -13.42 -18.30 -53.78
C GLU A 99 -13.45 -16.98 -54.58
N ASN A 100 -13.17 -15.85 -53.93
CA ASN A 100 -12.48 -14.73 -54.60
C ASN A 100 -11.90 -13.74 -53.58
N PHE A 101 -10.78 -13.11 -53.91
CA PHE A 101 -10.03 -12.09 -53.15
C PHE A 101 -8.96 -12.56 -52.15
N HIS A 102 -7.99 -13.33 -52.64
CA HIS A 102 -6.59 -13.17 -52.17
C HIS A 102 -5.77 -12.47 -53.26
N ASN A 103 -6.02 -11.18 -53.50
CA ASN A 103 -5.08 -10.29 -54.20
C ASN A 103 -5.42 -8.82 -53.90
N ALA A 104 -5.00 -8.32 -52.74
CA ALA A 104 -4.74 -6.90 -52.53
C ALA A 104 -3.68 -6.74 -51.42
N ALA A 105 -2.46 -6.54 -51.88
CA ALA A 105 -1.35 -5.82 -51.26
C ALA A 105 -1.45 -5.49 -49.75
N SER A 106 -0.58 -6.16 -48.98
CA SER A 106 0.28 -5.59 -47.93
C SER A 106 -0.15 -4.26 -47.30
N GLU A 107 -0.69 -4.32 -46.08
CA GLU A 107 -0.57 -3.21 -45.14
C GLU A 107 0.09 -3.72 -43.85
N SER A 108 1.35 -3.33 -43.73
CA SER A 108 2.22 -3.49 -42.57
C SER A 108 1.69 -2.62 -41.43
N TRP A 109 1.25 -3.24 -40.34
CA TRP A 109 0.96 -2.53 -39.10
C TRP A 109 2.23 -2.51 -38.24
N CYS A 110 2.74 -1.30 -37.98
CA CYS A 110 3.81 -1.03 -37.01
C CYS A 110 3.33 -1.23 -35.57
#